data_AF-A0A1A8DNV0-F1
#
_entry.id   AF-A0A1A8DNV0-F1
#
_cell.length_a   1.000
_cell.length_b   1.000
_cell.length_c   1.000
_cell.angle_alpha   90.00
_cell.angle_beta   90.00
_cell.angle_gamma   90.00
#
_symmetry.space_group_name_H-M   'P 1'
#
loop_
_entity.id
_entity.type
_entity.pdbx_description
1 polymer ?
#
loop_
_entity_poly.entity_id
_entity_poly.type
_entity_poly.pdbx_seq_one_letter_code
_entity_poly.pdbx_strand_id
1 'polypeptide(L)'
;ICEKLVNITQYIGNLTTPPTMTLNLVKLSDGEHRAKFVCSAYDFYPKQIQLTWLRNGQEVTEGVSYSSVMYDGDLYYQFHSYLKYFPTSG
;
A
#
# COMPACT_ATOMS: atom_id res chain seq x y z
N ILE A 1 -9.05 5.64 2.58
CA ILE A 1 -8.98 4.23 2.15
C ILE A 1 -7.76 4.07 1.24
N CYS A 2 -7.10 2.92 1.25
CA CYS A 2 -6.01 2.61 0.33
C CYS A 2 -6.54 1.65 -0.73
N GLU A 3 -6.39 2.00 -1.99
CA GLU A 3 -6.88 1.24 -3.13
C GLU A 3 -5.72 0.76 -3.99
N LYS A 4 -5.94 -0.32 -4.73
CA LYS A 4 -4.95 -0.86 -5.68
C LYS A 4 -5.31 -0.48 -7.10
N LEU A 5 -4.30 -0.09 -7.86
CA LEU A 5 -4.35 0.02 -9.32
C LEU A 5 -3.35 -0.98 -9.89
N VAL A 6 -3.86 -1.95 -10.64
CA VAL A 6 -3.03 -2.94 -11.33
C VAL A 6 -3.05 -2.60 -12.82
N ASN A 7 -1.98 -1.98 -13.31
CA ASN A 7 -1.79 -1.76 -14.73
C ASN A 7 -1.22 -3.05 -15.34
N ILE A 8 -2.12 -3.92 -15.83
CA ILE A 8 -1.74 -5.25 -16.33
C ILE A 8 -1.16 -5.11 -17.76
N THR A 9 0.15 -4.87 -17.86
CA THR A 9 0.83 -4.74 -19.18
C THR A 9 1.66 -5.96 -19.56
N GLN A 10 1.71 -7.02 -18.74
CA GLN A 10 2.51 -8.22 -19.04
C GLN A 10 1.75 -9.51 -18.68
N TYR A 11 0.99 -10.03 -19.65
CA TYR A 11 0.44 -11.39 -19.58
C TYR A 11 1.50 -12.36 -20.12
N ILE A 12 2.26 -13.01 -19.24
CA ILE A 12 2.91 -14.28 -19.60
C ILE A 12 1.93 -15.39 -19.16
N GLY A 13 0.97 -15.70 -20.05
CA GLY A 13 -0.16 -16.59 -19.73
C GLY A 13 -1.21 -15.97 -18.81
N ASN A 14 -2.33 -16.68 -18.61
CA ASN A 14 -3.47 -16.24 -17.77
C ASN A 14 -3.18 -16.25 -16.26
N LEU A 15 -1.92 -16.31 -15.84
CA LEU A 15 -1.56 -16.35 -14.43
C LEU A 15 -1.57 -14.93 -13.88
N THR A 16 -2.59 -14.59 -13.11
CA THR A 16 -2.71 -13.31 -12.41
C THR A 16 -3.36 -13.56 -11.07
N THR A 17 -2.73 -13.08 -9.99
CA THR A 17 -3.29 -13.20 -8.65
C THR A 17 -3.40 -11.80 -8.06
N PRO A 18 -4.62 -11.33 -7.73
CA PRO A 18 -4.82 -10.02 -7.12
C PRO A 18 -4.24 -9.99 -5.69
N PRO A 19 -3.68 -8.85 -5.22
CA PRO A 19 -3.14 -8.79 -3.88
C PRO A 19 -4.22 -8.89 -2.80
N THR A 20 -3.83 -9.55 -1.72
CA THR A 20 -4.49 -9.46 -0.41
C THR A 20 -4.07 -8.15 0.26
N MET A 21 -5.04 -7.30 0.58
CA MET A 21 -4.79 -5.94 1.10
C MET A 21 -5.05 -5.88 2.61
N THR A 22 -4.15 -5.25 3.35
CA THR A 22 -4.36 -4.90 4.77
C THR A 22 -4.09 -3.42 5.02
N LEU A 23 -4.89 -2.79 5.90
CA LEU A 23 -4.74 -1.40 6.30
C LEU A 23 -4.64 -1.31 7.82
N ASN A 24 -3.51 -0.81 8.33
CA ASN A 24 -3.24 -0.71 9.76
C ASN A 24 -2.86 0.72 10.16
N LEU A 25 -3.29 1.17 11.33
CA LEU A 25 -2.82 2.42 11.95
C LEU A 25 -1.71 2.08 12.96
N VAL A 26 -0.52 2.64 12.75
CA VAL A 26 0.65 2.42 13.60
C VAL A 26 1.01 3.72 14.30
N LYS A 27 0.99 3.72 15.64
CA LYS A 27 1.48 4.84 16.46
C LYS A 27 3.01 4.88 16.40
N LEU A 28 3.59 6.05 16.18
CA LEU A 28 5.03 6.24 16.18
C LEU A 28 5.49 6.56 17.61
N SER A 29 6.62 6.02 18.03
CA SER A 29 7.15 6.12 19.41
C SER A 29 7.58 7.55 19.82
N ASP A 30 7.59 8.50 18.88
CA ASP A 30 8.14 9.85 19.06
C ASP A 30 7.07 10.92 19.37
N GLY A 31 6.30 10.67 20.44
CA GLY A 31 5.31 11.62 20.96
C GLY A 31 3.87 11.34 20.53
N GLU A 32 2.94 11.74 21.41
CA GLU A 32 1.52 11.37 21.47
C GLU A 32 0.67 11.70 20.23
N HIS A 33 1.24 12.40 19.25
CA HIS A 33 0.52 13.00 18.12
C HIS A 33 1.03 12.51 16.74
N ARG A 34 1.79 11.42 16.68
CA ARG A 34 2.33 10.89 15.41
C ARG A 34 1.88 9.46 15.18
N ALA A 35 1.18 9.24 14.07
CA ALA A 35 0.85 7.91 13.59
C ALA A 35 1.06 7.83 12.07
N LYS A 36 1.05 6.60 11.54
CA LYS A 36 1.03 6.36 10.11
C LYS A 36 0.01 5.29 9.79
N PHE A 37 -0.68 5.45 8.66
CA PHE A 37 -1.38 4.33 8.06
C PHE A 37 -0.37 3.51 7.25
N VAL A 38 -0.48 2.19 7.35
CA VAL A 38 0.31 1.22 6.60
C VAL A 38 -0.66 0.40 5.76
N CYS A 39 -0.53 0.50 4.45
CA CYS A 39 -1.28 -0.29 3.49
C CYS A 39 -0.33 -1.34 2.91
N SER A 40 -0.65 -2.62 3.10
CA SER A 40 0.18 -3.73 2.63
C SER A 40 -0.58 -4.56 1.62
N ALA A 41 0.06 -4.84 0.49
CA ALA A 41 -0.39 -5.72 -0.57
C ALA A 41 0.50 -6.97 -0.55
N TYR A 42 -0.10 -8.15 -0.37
CA TYR A 42 0.59 -9.44 -0.33
C TYR A 42 0.10 -10.37 -1.44
N ASP A 43 0.86 -11.43 -1.70
CA ASP A 43 0.46 -12.59 -2.51
C ASP A 43 0.02 -12.23 -3.94
N PHE A 44 0.62 -11.21 -4.55
CA PHE A 44 0.23 -10.77 -5.89
C PHE A 44 1.24 -11.15 -6.96
N TYR A 45 0.71 -11.30 -8.17
CA TYR A 45 1.47 -11.51 -9.41
C TYR A 45 0.69 -10.89 -10.59
N PRO A 46 1.34 -10.24 -11.55
CA PRO A 46 2.79 -10.03 -11.68
C PRO A 46 3.33 -8.91 -10.78
N LYS A 47 4.64 -8.62 -10.86
CA LYS A 47 5.34 -7.65 -9.99
C LYS A 47 4.77 -6.23 -10.06
N GLN A 48 4.13 -5.86 -11.16
CA GLN A 48 3.61 -4.52 -11.39
C GLN A 48 2.38 -4.23 -10.51
N ILE A 49 2.51 -3.24 -9.64
CA ILE A 49 1.45 -2.77 -8.75
C ILE A 49 1.59 -1.26 -8.50
N GLN A 50 0.46 -0.59 -8.30
CA GLN A 50 0.39 0.77 -7.79
C GLN A 50 -0.67 0.83 -6.69
N LEU A 51 -0.40 1.59 -5.63
CA LEU A 51 -1.37 1.85 -4.55
C LEU A 51 -1.71 3.33 -4.52
N THR A 52 -2.98 3.64 -4.34
CA THR A 52 -3.51 5.00 -4.26
C THR A 52 -4.17 5.22 -2.92
N TRP A 53 -3.86 6.33 -2.26
CA TRP A 53 -4.53 6.73 -1.03
C TRP A 53 -5.67 7.68 -1.34
N LEU A 54 -6.84 7.40 -0.78
CA LEU A 54 -7.99 8.29 -0.85
C LEU A 54 -8.36 8.82 0.54
N ARG A 55 -8.65 10.11 0.63
CA ARG A 55 -9.31 10.76 1.76
C ARG A 55 -10.61 11.38 1.26
N ASN A 56 -11.74 10.92 1.79
CA ASN A 56 -13.07 11.35 1.34
C ASN A 56 -13.27 11.20 -0.18
N GLY A 57 -12.75 10.11 -0.77
CA GLY A 57 -12.83 9.84 -2.20
C GLY A 57 -11.85 10.61 -3.09
N GLN A 58 -11.03 11.50 -2.53
CA GLN A 58 -10.01 12.26 -3.27
C GLN A 58 -8.63 11.67 -3.05
N GLU A 59 -7.84 11.61 -4.11
CA GLU A 59 -6.46 11.13 -4.05
C GLU A 59 -5.59 12.03 -3.15
N VAL A 60 -4.81 11.38 -2.29
CA VAL A 60 -3.82 12.02 -1.42
C VAL A 60 -2.46 11.46 -1.76
N THR A 61 -1.55 12.34 -2.13
CA THR A 61 -0.14 12.02 -2.39
C THR A 61 0.79 12.61 -1.32
N GLU A 62 0.33 13.64 -0.61
CA GLU A 62 1.10 14.27 0.45
C GLU A 62 1.32 13.32 1.63
N GLY A 63 2.57 13.20 2.07
CA GLY A 63 2.96 12.32 3.18
C GLY A 63 2.90 10.82 2.84
N VAL A 64 2.66 10.46 1.57
CA VAL A 64 2.71 9.08 1.09
C VAL A 64 4.15 8.69 0.76
N SER A 65 4.52 7.45 1.11
CA SER A 65 5.78 6.81 0.74
C SER A 65 5.56 5.33 0.47
N TYR A 66 6.49 4.67 -0.22
CA TYR A 66 6.34 3.29 -0.67
C TYR A 66 7.60 2.47 -0.37
N SER A 67 7.45 1.18 -0.12
CA SER A 67 8.55 0.23 -0.13
C SER A 67 8.98 -0.09 -1.57
N SER A 68 10.10 -0.78 -1.75
CA SER A 68 10.32 -1.54 -2.98
C SER A 68 9.36 -2.73 -3.02
N VAL A 69 9.06 -3.24 -4.23
CA VAL A 69 8.34 -4.53 -4.39
C VAL A 69 9.29 -5.66 -4.00
N MET A 70 8.86 -6.52 -3.08
CA MET A 70 9.63 -7.63 -2.52
C MET A 70 9.08 -8.96 -3.02
N TYR A 71 9.95 -9.95 -3.22
CA TYR A 71 9.57 -11.30 -3.65
C TYR A 71 9.37 -12.19 -2.42
N ASP A 72 8.22 -12.83 -2.31
CA ASP A 72 7.85 -13.63 -1.14
C ASP A 72 8.14 -15.13 -1.31
N GLY A 73 8.46 -15.56 -2.53
CA GLY A 73 8.52 -16.98 -2.89
C GLY A 73 7.35 -17.37 -3.79
N ASP A 74 7.43 -18.56 -4.39
CA ASP A 74 6.33 -19.16 -5.17
C ASP A 74 5.68 -18.25 -6.24
N LEU A 75 6.48 -17.38 -6.89
CA LEU A 75 6.07 -16.36 -7.88
C LEU A 75 5.40 -15.10 -7.31
N TYR A 76 5.12 -15.04 -6.01
CA TYR A 76 4.37 -13.95 -5.41
C TYR A 76 5.25 -12.81 -4.91
N TYR A 77 4.64 -11.63 -4.81
CA TYR A 77 5.27 -10.41 -4.35
C TYR A 77 4.45 -9.72 -3.26
N GLN A 78 5.13 -8.89 -2.49
CA GLN A 78 4.53 -7.93 -1.56
C GLN A 78 5.02 -6.49 -1.81
N PHE A 79 4.19 -5.53 -1.39
CA PHE A 79 4.43 -4.10 -1.54
C PHE A 79 3.68 -3.32 -0.47
N HIS A 80 4.33 -2.31 0.12
CA HIS A 80 3.75 -1.53 1.20
C HIS A 80 3.76 -0.03 0.87
N SER A 81 2.69 0.65 1.24
CA SER A 81 2.58 2.09 1.21
C SER A 81 2.30 2.65 2.60
N TYR A 82 2.82 3.83 2.89
CA TYR A 82 2.74 4.48 4.18
C TYR A 82 2.21 5.89 4.01
N LEU A 83 1.18 6.27 4.76
CA LEU A 83 0.64 7.63 4.81
C LEU A 83 0.86 8.21 6.21
N LYS A 84 1.62 9.30 6.31
CA LYS A 84 1.81 10.04 7.56
C LYS A 84 0.47 10.62 8.05
N TYR A 85 0.22 10.49 9.34
CA TYR A 85 -0.98 11.01 10.00
C TYR A 85 -0.61 11.73 11.29
N PHE A 86 -0.85 13.04 11.31
CA PHE A 86 -0.62 13.92 12.46
C PHE A 86 -1.98 14.37 12.98
N PRO A 87 -2.58 13.68 13.98
CA PRO A 87 -3.79 14.18 14.62
C PRO A 87 -3.52 15.54 15.26
N THR A 88 -4.23 16.56 14.80
CA THR A 88 -4.31 17.84 15.52
C THR A 88 -5.30 17.67 16.66
N SER A 89 -4.86 17.94 17.88
CA SER A 89 -5.76 18.16 19.01
C SER A 89 -6.59 19.40 18.70
N GLY A 90 -7.91 19.23 18.54
CA GLY A 90 -8.86 20.32 18.36
C GLY A 90 -9.07 21.11 19.64
#